data_AF-A0A3B6EMN2-F1
#
_entry.id   AF-A0A3B6EMN2-F1
#
_cell.length_a   1.000
_cell.length_b   1.000
_cell.length_c   1.000
_cell.angle_alpha   90.00
_cell.angle_beta   90.00
_cell.angle_gamma   90.00
#
_symmetry.space_group_name_H-M   'P 1'
#
loop_
_entity.id
_entity.type
_entity.pdbx_description
1 polymer ?
#
loop_
_entity_poly.entity_id
_entity_poly.type
_entity_poly.pdbx_seq_one_letter_code
_entity_poly.pdbx_strand_id
1 'polypeptide(L)'
;MKSLIEGVVVELCSNAGTLQPRKIVIADLGCSTGPNALALVSIAVNAIHDHCLQFQQPSPEVSVLLNDLPENDFNTVVKSLVTLRQSNDPVVVTGITPGSFYERLFTSESVHLVCSSNSLHWLSKVRV
;
A
#
# COMPACT_ATOMS: atom_id res chain seq x y z
N MET A 1 5.44 -13.21 4.22
CA MET A 1 5.19 -11.78 3.90
C MET A 1 4.14 -11.16 4.82
N LYS A 2 2.96 -11.78 4.99
CA LYS A 2 1.91 -11.27 5.90
C LYS A 2 2.41 -10.85 7.29
N SER A 3 3.06 -11.75 8.03
CA SER A 3 3.57 -11.47 9.38
C SER A 3 4.60 -10.33 9.44
N LEU A 4 5.37 -10.12 8.38
CA LEU A 4 6.32 -9.01 8.28
C LEU A 4 5.57 -7.68 8.14
N ILE A 5 4.55 -7.64 7.27
CA ILE A 5 3.73 -6.44 7.08
C ILE A 5 3.00 -6.10 8.39
N GLU A 6 2.41 -7.08 9.05
CA GLU A 6 1.73 -6.89 10.34
C GLU A 6 2.69 -6.34 11.41
N GLY A 7 3.91 -6.91 11.52
CA GLY A 7 4.93 -6.42 12.45
C GLY A 7 5.33 -4.97 12.20
N VAL A 8 5.55 -4.60 10.94
CA VAL A 8 5.90 -3.22 10.54
C VAL A 8 4.73 -2.26 10.79
N VAL A 9 3.49 -2.68 10.54
CA VAL A 9 2.29 -1.87 10.82
C VAL A 9 2.16 -1.61 12.32
N VAL A 10 2.37 -2.62 13.17
CA VAL A 10 2.35 -2.45 14.62
C VAL A 10 3.39 -1.41 15.04
N GLU A 11 4.62 -1.50 14.53
CA GLU A 11 5.66 -0.53 14.80
C GLU A 11 5.28 0.89 14.32
N LEU A 12 4.75 1.02 13.10
CA LEU A 12 4.31 2.29 12.52
C LEU A 12 3.20 2.94 13.35
N CYS A 13 2.26 2.15 13.86
CA CYS A 13 1.15 2.62 14.69
C CYS A 13 1.56 2.87 16.16
N SER A 14 2.64 2.22 16.64
CA SER A 14 3.11 2.29 18.03
C SER A 14 4.20 3.33 18.28
N ASN A 15 5.05 3.67 17.27
CA ASN A 15 6.18 4.60 17.42
C ASN A 15 5.80 6.09 17.57
N ALA A 16 4.59 6.34 18.05
CA ALA A 16 4.03 7.65 18.32
C ALA A 16 4.31 8.10 19.77
N GLY A 17 5.56 8.52 20.05
CA GLY A 17 5.84 9.44 21.17
C GLY A 17 5.12 10.79 21.04
N THR A 18 4.44 11.00 19.91
CA THR A 18 3.55 12.09 19.51
C THR A 18 2.36 11.47 18.80
N LEU A 19 1.12 11.91 19.07
CA LEU A 19 -0.16 11.51 18.44
C LEU A 19 -0.06 10.60 17.19
N GLN A 20 -0.79 9.47 17.21
CA GLN A 20 -0.94 8.58 16.06
C GLN A 20 -1.07 9.31 14.72
N PRO A 21 -0.43 8.81 13.64
CA PRO A 21 -0.55 9.42 12.33
C PRO A 21 -2.02 9.50 11.94
N ARG A 22 -2.57 10.71 11.79
CA ARG A 22 -3.95 10.89 11.31
C ARG A 22 -4.15 10.37 9.89
N LYS A 23 -3.05 10.17 9.17
CA LYS A 23 -3.00 9.72 7.78
C LYS A 23 -1.87 8.71 7.61
N ILE A 24 -2.13 7.63 6.88
CA ILE A 24 -1.14 6.62 6.51
C ILE A 24 -1.22 6.43 5.00
N VAL A 25 -0.07 6.40 4.34
CA VAL A 25 0.05 6.21 2.89
C VAL A 25 0.84 4.93 2.66
N ILE A 26 0.22 3.99 1.96
CA ILE A 26 0.74 2.66 1.66
C ILE A 26 0.91 2.56 0.15
N ALA A 27 2.09 2.13 -0.30
CA ALA A 27 2.36 1.87 -1.70
C ALA A 27 2.70 0.39 -1.94
N ASP A 28 2.23 -0.18 -3.04
CA ASP A 28 2.71 -1.46 -3.58
C ASP A 28 3.46 -1.23 -4.90
N LEU A 29 4.74 -1.61 -4.94
CA LEU A 29 5.62 -1.44 -6.09
C LEU A 29 5.73 -2.72 -6.91
N GLY A 30 5.14 -2.69 -8.10
CA GLY A 30 4.95 -3.84 -8.97
C GLY A 30 3.75 -4.68 -8.53
N CYS A 31 2.56 -4.07 -8.49
CA CYS A 31 1.33 -4.71 -8.04
C CYS A 31 0.80 -5.78 -9.01
N SER A 32 1.25 -5.79 -10.26
CA SER A 32 0.71 -6.62 -11.34
C SER A 32 -0.80 -6.39 -11.53
N THR A 33 -1.54 -7.45 -11.87
CA THR A 33 -2.99 -7.45 -12.14
C THR A 33 -3.72 -8.58 -11.42
N GLY A 34 -5.05 -8.48 -11.40
CA GLY A 34 -5.92 -9.51 -10.84
C GLY A 34 -5.97 -9.51 -9.31
N PRO A 35 -6.39 -10.61 -8.67
CA PRO A 35 -6.60 -10.69 -7.23
C PRO A 35 -5.36 -10.37 -6.39
N ASN A 36 -4.16 -10.65 -6.93
CA ASN A 36 -2.90 -10.45 -6.22
C ASN A 36 -2.54 -8.96 -6.09
N ALA A 37 -3.04 -8.09 -6.96
CA ALA A 37 -2.72 -6.66 -6.96
C ALA A 37 -3.16 -5.93 -5.68
N LEU A 38 -4.08 -6.53 -4.91
CA LEU A 38 -4.53 -5.99 -3.64
C LEU A 38 -3.97 -6.73 -2.43
N ALA A 39 -3.24 -7.83 -2.61
CA ALA A 39 -2.93 -8.74 -1.51
C ALA A 39 -2.09 -8.07 -0.41
N LEU A 40 -1.02 -7.38 -0.79
CA LEU A 40 -0.11 -6.75 0.18
C LEU A 40 -0.77 -5.56 0.89
N VAL A 41 -1.46 -4.71 0.12
CA VAL A 41 -2.13 -3.52 0.67
C VAL A 41 -3.33 -3.89 1.54
N SER A 42 -4.07 -4.95 1.22
CA SER A 42 -5.19 -5.42 2.06
C SER A 42 -4.69 -5.96 3.38
N ILE A 43 -3.56 -6.69 3.40
CA ILE A 43 -2.93 -7.13 4.65
C ILE A 43 -2.57 -5.92 5.52
N ALA A 44 -1.95 -4.89 4.93
CA ALA A 44 -1.55 -3.70 5.66
C ALA A 44 -2.74 -2.90 6.20
N VAL A 45 -3.79 -2.69 5.38
CA VAL A 45 -5.03 -2.01 5.78
C VAL A 45 -5.72 -2.75 6.93
N ASN A 46 -5.85 -4.07 6.82
CA ASN A 46 -6.46 -4.88 7.87
C ASN A 46 -5.64 -4.83 9.17
N ALA A 47 -4.31 -4.92 9.08
CA ALA A 47 -3.44 -4.82 10.25
C ALA A 47 -3.56 -3.45 10.95
N ILE A 48 -3.73 -2.36 10.20
CA ILE A 48 -3.98 -1.03 10.77
C ILE A 48 -5.32 -1.02 11.50
N HIS A 49 -6.36 -1.56 10.88
CA HIS A 49 -7.69 -1.63 11.48
C HIS A 49 -7.71 -2.47 12.76
N ASP A 50 -7.12 -3.67 12.71
CA ASP A 50 -7.03 -4.58 13.85
C ASP A 50 -6.27 -3.95 15.01
N HIS A 51 -5.17 -3.23 14.72
CA HIS A 51 -4.44 -2.47 15.73
C HIS A 51 -5.31 -1.36 16.36
N CYS A 52 -6.01 -0.57 15.54
CA CYS A 52 -6.87 0.51 16.05
C CYS A 52 -8.01 -0.04 16.91
N LEU A 53 -8.62 -1.16 16.50
CA LEU A 53 -9.64 -1.85 17.29
C LEU A 53 -9.10 -2.36 18.62
N GLN A 54 -7.92 -3.01 18.61
CA GLN A 54 -7.29 -3.57 19.80
C GLN A 54 -7.01 -2.50 20.87
N PHE A 55 -6.59 -1.31 20.44
CA PHE A 55 -6.25 -0.20 21.34
C PHE A 55 -7.36 0.84 21.50
N GLN A 56 -8.56 0.59 20.97
CA GLN A 56 -9.72 1.50 21.00
C GLN A 56 -9.39 2.91 20.49
N GLN A 57 -8.60 2.97 19.43
CA GLN A 57 -8.14 4.20 18.80
C GLN A 57 -8.94 4.51 17.53
N PRO A 58 -9.09 5.80 17.17
CA PRO A 58 -9.73 6.17 15.92
C PRO A 58 -8.90 5.68 14.72
N SER A 59 -9.55 5.10 13.72
CA SER A 59 -8.90 4.67 12.48
C SER A 59 -8.30 5.87 11.74
N PRO A 60 -7.04 5.80 11.27
CA PRO A 60 -6.42 6.86 10.48
C PRO A 60 -6.94 6.87 9.04
N GLU A 61 -6.89 8.01 8.35
CA GLU A 61 -7.12 8.09 6.90
C GLU A 61 -6.05 7.26 6.16
N VAL A 62 -6.45 6.24 5.41
CA VAL A 62 -5.50 5.37 4.70
C VAL A 62 -5.55 5.66 3.20
N SER A 63 -4.41 5.99 2.61
CA SER A 63 -4.25 6.08 1.15
C SER A 63 -3.49 4.87 0.63
N VAL A 64 -4.07 4.16 -0.33
CA VAL A 64 -3.47 3.00 -1.00
C VAL A 64 -3.09 3.40 -2.42
N LEU A 65 -1.81 3.27 -2.74
CA LEU A 65 -1.24 3.58 -4.06
C LEU A 65 -0.68 2.32 -4.70
N LEU A 66 -1.18 1.94 -5.87
CA LEU A 66 -0.67 0.80 -6.61
C LEU A 66 0.19 1.26 -7.78
N ASN A 67 1.44 0.80 -7.81
CA ASN A 67 2.39 1.08 -8.88
C ASN A 67 2.66 -0.18 -9.70
N ASP A 68 2.75 0.02 -11.01
CA ASP A 68 3.35 -0.90 -11.96
C ASP A 68 3.77 -0.10 -13.21
N LEU A 69 4.37 -0.78 -14.18
CA LEU A 69 4.70 -0.21 -15.49
C LEU A 69 3.44 0.28 -16.23
N PRO A 70 3.54 1.31 -17.09
CA PRO A 70 2.40 1.84 -17.84
C PRO A 70 1.63 0.81 -18.69
N GLU A 71 2.30 -0.27 -19.10
CA GLU A 71 1.74 -1.37 -19.89
C GLU A 71 0.87 -2.33 -19.07
N ASN A 72 0.86 -2.20 -17.75
CA ASN A 72 0.02 -3.02 -16.89
C ASN A 72 -1.48 -2.75 -17.12
N ASP A 73 -2.34 -3.76 -16.90
CA ASP A 73 -3.79 -3.60 -17.04
C ASP A 73 -4.40 -2.91 -15.81
N PHE A 74 -4.16 -1.60 -15.71
CA PHE A 74 -4.74 -0.77 -14.66
C PHE A 74 -6.27 -0.70 -14.70
N ASN A 75 -6.92 -1.02 -15.82
CA ASN A 75 -8.39 -1.05 -15.87
C ASN A 75 -8.94 -2.14 -14.96
N THR A 76 -8.29 -3.30 -14.94
CA THR A 76 -8.64 -4.38 -14.00
C THR A 76 -8.29 -4.00 -12.58
N VAL A 77 -7.12 -3.41 -12.34
CA VAL A 77 -6.67 -2.98 -11.01
C VAL A 77 -7.61 -1.94 -10.40
N VAL A 78 -8.04 -0.94 -11.17
CA VAL A 78 -8.96 0.11 -10.71
C VAL A 78 -10.31 -0.48 -10.30
N LYS A 79 -10.83 -1.47 -11.04
CA LYS A 79 -12.07 -2.17 -10.64
C LYS A 79 -11.90 -2.85 -9.27
N SER A 80 -10.78 -3.53 -9.06
CA SER A 80 -10.46 -4.14 -7.77
C SER A 80 -10.31 -3.09 -6.65
N LEU A 81 -9.65 -1.96 -6.90
CA LEU A 81 -9.52 -0.85 -5.94
C LEU A 81 -10.88 -0.25 -5.54
N VAL A 82 -11.82 -0.16 -6.47
CA VAL A 82 -13.19 0.29 -6.17
C VAL A 82 -13.87 -0.69 -5.21
N THR A 83 -13.72 -2.00 -5.42
CA THR A 83 -14.25 -3.02 -4.51
C THR A 83 -13.60 -2.93 -3.13
N LEU A 84 -12.27 -2.75 -3.05
CA LEU A 84 -11.56 -2.57 -1.78
C LEU A 84 -12.05 -1.36 -1.00
N ARG A 85 -12.29 -0.24 -1.68
CA ARG A 85 -12.82 0.98 -1.06
C ARG A 85 -14.26 0.79 -0.58
N GLN A 86 -15.06 -0.03 -1.24
CA GLN A 86 -16.44 -0.32 -0.82
C GLN A 86 -16.50 -1.28 0.37
N SER A 87 -15.52 -2.18 0.51
CA SER A 87 -15.44 -3.14 1.62
C SER A 87 -14.85 -2.56 2.90
N ASN A 88 -14.11 -1.45 2.80
CA ASN A 88 -13.54 -0.74 3.93
C ASN A 88 -14.34 0.54 4.19
N ASP A 89 -14.50 0.94 5.45
CA ASP A 89 -15.11 2.22 5.87
C ASP A 89 -14.60 3.39 4.98
N PRO A 90 -15.38 4.46 4.68
CA PRO A 90 -15.01 5.66 3.88
C PRO A 90 -13.65 6.33 4.13
N VAL A 91 -12.87 5.84 5.08
CA VAL A 91 -11.56 6.31 5.50
C VAL A 91 -10.43 5.86 4.53
N VAL A 92 -10.72 5.00 3.54
CA VAL A 92 -9.72 4.54 2.55
C VAL A 92 -9.81 5.29 1.22
N VAL A 93 -8.74 5.96 0.82
CA VAL A 93 -8.53 6.53 -0.52
C VAL A 93 -7.67 5.57 -1.34
N THR A 94 -8.02 5.38 -2.61
CA THR A 94 -7.28 4.50 -3.52
C THR A 94 -6.78 5.26 -4.74
N GLY A 95 -5.60 4.91 -5.22
CA GLY A 95 -4.97 5.52 -6.40
C GLY A 95 -4.01 4.58 -7.10
N ILE A 96 -3.62 4.97 -8.31
CA ILE A 96 -2.59 4.29 -9.10
C ILE A 96 -1.44 5.25 -9.38
N THR A 97 -0.24 4.72 -9.52
CA THR A 97 0.97 5.49 -9.82
C THR A 97 1.75 4.76 -10.91
N PRO A 98 1.37 4.91 -12.20
CA PRO A 98 2.02 4.21 -13.30
C PRO A 98 3.45 4.73 -13.50
N GLY A 99 4.40 3.82 -13.74
CA GLY A 99 5.80 4.15 -14.00
C GLY A 99 6.77 3.12 -13.44
N SER A 100 8.04 3.24 -13.82
CA SER A 100 9.08 2.38 -13.26
C SER A 100 9.38 2.79 -11.82
N PHE A 101 9.36 1.83 -10.88
CA PHE A 101 9.82 2.06 -9.51
C PHE A 101 11.34 2.23 -9.38
N TYR A 102 12.09 2.10 -10.48
CA TYR A 102 13.51 2.51 -10.52
C TYR A 102 13.68 4.02 -10.72
N GLU A 103 12.57 4.75 -10.89
CA GLU A 103 12.52 6.20 -10.97
C GLU A 103 11.73 6.79 -9.80
N ARG A 104 11.65 8.12 -9.71
CA ARG A 104 10.88 8.79 -8.65
C ARG A 104 9.38 8.67 -8.95
N LEU A 105 8.66 7.96 -8.09
CA LEU A 105 7.19 7.84 -8.16
C LEU A 105 6.45 8.78 -7.19
N PHE A 106 7.06 9.13 -6.07
CA PHE A 106 6.42 9.90 -5.00
C PHE A 106 7.24 11.13 -4.61
N THR A 107 6.57 12.11 -4.00
CA THR A 107 7.23 13.23 -3.34
C THR A 107 8.01 12.75 -2.11
N SER A 108 8.97 13.55 -1.67
CA SER A 108 9.71 13.24 -0.43
C SER A 108 8.76 13.19 0.76
N GLU A 109 8.98 12.25 1.68
CA GLU A 109 8.25 12.11 2.96
C GLU A 109 6.73 11.90 2.83
N SER A 110 6.23 11.48 1.67
CA SER A 110 4.78 11.30 1.46
C SER A 110 4.27 9.87 1.60
N VAL A 111 5.15 8.87 1.74
CA VAL A 111 4.77 7.44 1.85
C VAL A 111 5.31 6.87 3.16
N HIS A 112 4.44 6.17 3.90
CA HIS A 112 4.73 5.64 5.23
C HIS A 112 5.12 4.17 5.19
N LEU A 113 4.50 3.41 4.28
CA LEU A 113 4.79 1.99 4.07
C LEU A 113 4.91 1.69 2.58
N VAL A 114 5.97 1.00 2.20
CA VAL A 114 6.19 0.51 0.84
C VAL A 114 6.31 -1.00 0.87
N CYS A 115 5.47 -1.67 0.08
CA CYS A 115 5.47 -3.10 -0.13
C CYS A 115 5.97 -3.40 -1.55
N SER A 116 6.67 -4.51 -1.71
CA SER A 116 6.99 -5.07 -3.03
C SER A 116 7.24 -6.57 -2.89
N SER A 117 6.65 -7.37 -3.78
CA SER A 117 6.80 -8.82 -3.77
C SER A 117 7.03 -9.31 -5.19
N ASN A 118 8.09 -10.09 -5.42
CA ASN A 118 8.44 -10.63 -6.73
C ASN A 118 8.60 -9.57 -7.85
N SER A 119 8.95 -8.33 -7.52
CA SER A 119 9.13 -7.26 -8.52
C SER A 119 10.58 -6.79 -8.64
N LEU A 120 11.32 -6.74 -7.53
CA LEU A 120 12.70 -6.21 -7.50
C LEU A 120 13.74 -7.03 -8.28
N HIS A 121 13.43 -8.27 -8.65
CA HIS A 121 14.34 -9.11 -9.43
C HIS A 121 14.37 -8.75 -10.93
N TRP A 122 13.42 -7.94 -11.40
CA TRP A 122 13.35 -7.48 -12.78
C TRP A 122 14.29 -6.30 -13.00
N LEU A 123 15.42 -6.52 -13.67
CA LEU A 123 16.35 -5.42 -14.00
C LEU A 123 15.69 -4.39 -14.94
N SER A 124 16.00 -3.11 -14.74
CA SER A 124 15.49 -2.03 -15.60
C SER A 124 15.97 -2.11 -17.05
N LYS A 125 17.16 -2.68 -17.28
CA LYS A 125 17.78 -2.85 -18.59
C LYS A 125 18.66 -4.10 -18.60
N VAL A 126 18.85 -4.66 -19.79
CA VAL A 126 19.84 -5.72 -20.03
C VAL A 126 21.24 -5.15 -19.83
N ARG A 127 22.14 -5.91 -19.19
CA ARG A 127 23.56 -5.60 -19.19
C ARG A 127 24.12 -6.00 -20.56
N VAL A 128 24.37 -5.01 -21.41
CA VAL A 128 25.04 -5.16 -22.70
C VAL A 128 26.54 -4.98 -22.49
#